data_AF-A0A959YPH7-F1
#
_entry.id   AF-A0A959YPH7-F1
#
_cell.length_a   1.000
_cell.length_b   1.000
_cell.length_c   1.000
_cell.angle_alpha   90.00
_cell.angle_beta   90.00
_cell.angle_gamma   90.00
#
_symmetry.space_group_name_H-M   'P 1'
#
loop_
_entity.id
_entity.type
_entity.pdbx_description
1 polymer ?
#
loop_
_entity_poly.entity_id
_entity_poly.type
_entity_poly.pdbx_seq_one_letter_code
_entity_poly.pdbx_strand_id
1 'polypeptide(L)'
;MNNYPVHKMALFSYNSNHKIITVIILIAWAIFQFSSSTSSSEKYDNGQVKRIGSVKNGKNQGKWVWYYENGNKKMEGNFLNGKRHGVWTTWYANGKKLTVGNYENDRLNGLFTKYDEHEIVIEQINYKNDVPIHSKSLNDSNTTNPL
;
A
#
# COMPACT_ATOMS: atom_id res chain seq x y z
N MET A 1 -9.27 34.23 70.70
CA MET A 1 -10.06 33.29 69.88
C MET A 1 -9.19 32.86 68.70
N ASN A 2 -9.14 31.55 68.47
CA ASN A 2 -8.04 30.84 67.81
C ASN A 2 -8.00 31.02 66.29
N ASN A 3 -6.80 31.11 65.71
CA ASN A 3 -6.60 30.90 64.27
C ASN A 3 -5.68 29.70 64.06
N TYR A 4 -6.25 28.60 63.60
CA TYR A 4 -5.51 27.46 63.07
C TYR A 4 -5.19 27.73 61.58
N PRO A 5 -3.98 27.44 61.09
CA PRO A 5 -3.67 27.60 59.67
C PRO A 5 -4.31 26.46 58.88
N VAL A 6 -5.26 26.81 58.00
CA VAL A 6 -5.83 25.87 57.04
C VAL A 6 -4.78 25.60 55.96
N HIS A 7 -4.27 24.38 55.89
CA HIS A 7 -3.40 23.94 54.80
C HIS A 7 -4.17 24.01 53.48
N LYS A 8 -3.82 24.97 52.62
CA LYS A 8 -4.29 25.00 51.23
C LYS A 8 -3.70 23.81 50.47
N MET A 9 -4.53 22.80 50.19
CA MET A 9 -4.22 21.83 49.16
C MET A 9 -4.12 22.53 47.81
N ALA A 10 -2.96 22.40 47.15
CA ALA A 10 -2.74 22.94 45.82
C ALA A 10 -3.58 22.15 44.79
N LEU A 11 -4.76 22.66 44.49
CA LEU A 11 -5.47 22.29 43.27
C LEU A 11 -4.64 22.85 42.11
N PHE A 12 -3.89 22.00 41.42
CA PHE A 12 -3.27 22.35 40.15
C PHE A 12 -4.40 22.74 39.20
N SER A 13 -4.62 24.05 39.04
CA SER A 13 -5.63 24.55 38.13
C SER A 13 -5.17 24.20 36.72
N TYR A 14 -6.03 23.47 35.99
CA TYR A 14 -5.82 23.18 34.59
C TYR A 14 -5.98 24.47 33.79
N ASN A 15 -4.92 25.27 33.79
CA ASN A 15 -4.86 26.58 33.16
C ASN A 15 -4.57 26.45 31.66
N SER A 16 -4.76 27.55 30.92
CA SER A 16 -4.53 27.59 29.48
C SER A 16 -3.11 27.18 29.06
N ASN A 17 -2.11 27.31 29.93
CA ASN A 17 -0.73 26.90 29.66
C ASN A 17 -0.60 25.37 29.61
N HIS A 18 -1.34 24.62 30.44
CA HIS A 18 -1.39 23.16 30.36
C HIS A 18 -2.03 22.67 29.06
N LYS A 19 -3.04 23.39 28.54
CA LYS A 19 -3.64 23.10 27.23
C LYS A 19 -2.67 23.35 26.07
N ILE A 20 -1.85 24.39 26.17
CA ILE A 20 -0.82 24.70 25.17
C ILE A 20 0.26 23.62 25.18
N ILE A 21 0.73 23.20 26.36
CA ILE A 21 1.74 22.13 26.50
C ILE A 21 1.23 20.80 25.93
N THR A 22 -0.02 20.41 26.21
CA THR A 22 -0.58 19.16 25.67
C THR A 22 -0.74 19.20 24.15
N VAL A 23 -1.11 20.34 23.57
CA VAL A 23 -1.15 20.53 22.11
C VAL A 23 0.25 20.44 21.50
N ILE A 24 1.27 21.05 22.13
CA ILE A 24 2.66 20.94 21.66
C ILE A 24 3.16 19.49 21.72
N ILE A 25 2.82 18.73 22.78
CA ILE A 25 3.19 17.31 22.90
C ILE A 25 2.51 16.47 21.81
N LEU A 26 1.22 16.72 21.51
CA LEU A 26 0.52 16.02 20.42
C LEU A 26 1.10 16.35 19.05
N ILE A 27 1.48 17.61 18.82
CA ILE A 27 2.16 18.04 17.60
C ILE A 27 3.56 17.40 17.49
N ALA A 28 4.33 17.39 18.57
CA ALA A 28 5.64 16.73 18.62
C ALA A 28 5.54 15.22 18.42
N TRP A 29 4.52 14.57 18.99
CA TRP A 29 4.24 13.14 18.80
C TRP A 29 3.82 12.82 17.35
N ALA A 30 3.03 13.70 16.73
CA ALA A 30 2.67 13.58 15.31
C ALA A 30 3.89 13.78 14.38
N ILE A 31 4.78 14.73 14.69
CA ILE A 31 6.02 14.97 13.94
C ILE A 31 6.99 13.77 14.08
N PHE A 32 7.08 13.18 15.27
CA PHE A 32 7.91 11.99 15.51
C PHE A 32 7.48 10.80 14.63
N GLN A 33 6.16 10.56 14.49
CA GLN A 33 5.62 9.48 13.66
C GLN A 33 5.87 9.68 12.15
N PHE A 34 5.90 10.93 11.69
CA PHE A 34 6.05 11.27 10.27
C PHE A 34 7.52 11.27 9.79
N SER A 35 8.49 11.35 10.70
CA SER A 35 9.93 11.42 10.37
C SER A 35 10.57 10.13 9.83
N SER A 36 9.85 9.00 9.82
CA SER A 36 10.43 7.67 9.58
C SER A 36 10.31 7.12 8.15
N SER A 37 9.63 7.83 7.23
CA SER A 37 9.56 7.39 5.84
C SER A 37 10.64 8.07 5.02
N THR A 38 11.66 7.31 4.62
CA THR A 38 12.69 7.77 3.70
C THR A 38 12.25 7.49 2.27
N SER A 39 12.25 8.52 1.41
CA SER A 39 12.12 8.31 -0.03
C SER A 39 13.38 7.63 -0.57
N SER A 40 13.22 6.46 -1.16
CA SER A 40 14.28 5.69 -1.80
C SER A 40 14.16 5.83 -3.31
N SER A 41 15.27 6.19 -3.97
CA SER A 41 15.37 6.15 -5.42
C SER A 41 16.67 5.48 -5.83
N GLU A 42 16.61 4.60 -6.82
CA GLU A 42 17.76 3.97 -7.45
C GLU A 42 17.78 4.40 -8.91
N LYS A 43 18.97 4.65 -9.47
CA LYS A 43 19.18 5.07 -10.86
C LYS A 43 19.95 4.00 -11.63
N TYR A 44 19.77 3.99 -12.93
CA TYR A 44 20.62 3.29 -13.89
C TYR A 44 21.95 4.06 -14.09
N ASP A 45 22.92 3.43 -14.72
CA ASP A 45 24.22 4.03 -15.04
C ASP A 45 24.09 5.25 -15.96
N ASN A 46 23.05 5.27 -16.80
CA ASN A 46 22.69 6.41 -17.65
C ASN A 46 22.03 7.58 -16.89
N GLY A 47 21.90 7.48 -15.56
CA GLY A 47 21.32 8.51 -14.69
C GLY A 47 19.79 8.51 -14.61
N GLN A 48 19.08 7.70 -15.41
CA GLN A 48 17.63 7.60 -15.35
C GLN A 48 17.17 6.85 -14.10
N VAL A 49 16.00 7.21 -13.57
CA VAL A 49 15.43 6.54 -12.40
C VAL A 49 15.04 5.12 -12.76
N LYS A 50 15.56 4.15 -12.01
CA LYS A 50 15.25 2.71 -12.13
C LYS A 50 14.06 2.33 -11.28
N ARG A 51 14.01 2.82 -10.05
CA ARG A 51 12.86 2.68 -9.16
C ARG A 51 12.81 3.79 -8.12
N ILE A 52 11.60 4.11 -7.69
CA ILE A 52 11.34 5.08 -6.64
C ILE A 52 10.18 4.64 -5.77
N GLY A 53 10.27 4.92 -4.48
CA GLY A 53 9.21 4.68 -3.51
C GLY A 53 9.65 5.09 -2.11
N SER A 54 8.89 4.71 -1.09
CA SER A 54 9.24 5.00 0.31
C SER A 54 9.61 3.72 1.07
N VAL A 55 10.53 3.86 2.01
CA VAL A 55 10.92 2.83 2.97
C VAL A 55 10.57 3.34 4.36
N LYS A 56 9.89 2.50 5.15
CA LYS A 56 9.60 2.73 6.57
C LYS A 56 10.13 1.56 7.38
N ASN A 57 10.95 1.82 8.40
CA ASN A 57 11.55 0.79 9.26
C ASN A 57 12.27 -0.32 8.46
N GLY A 58 13.01 0.05 7.41
CA GLY A 58 13.72 -0.90 6.54
C GLY A 58 12.85 -1.71 5.59
N LYS A 59 11.54 -1.43 5.50
CA LYS A 59 10.59 -2.14 4.62
C LYS A 59 9.94 -1.19 3.64
N ASN A 60 9.71 -1.67 2.41
CA ASN A 60 8.97 -0.91 1.39
C ASN A 60 7.57 -0.55 1.90
N GLN A 61 7.17 0.70 1.69
CA GLN A 61 5.90 1.24 2.16
C GLN A 61 5.30 2.18 1.11
N GLY A 62 3.99 2.11 0.91
CA GLY A 62 3.26 2.98 0.00
C GLY A 62 3.55 2.66 -1.47
N LYS A 63 3.35 3.66 -2.33
CA LYS A 63 3.50 3.50 -3.78
C LYS A 63 4.97 3.33 -4.17
N TRP A 64 5.21 2.33 -5.00
CA TRP A 64 6.47 2.12 -5.68
C TRP A 64 6.27 2.10 -7.19
N VAL A 65 7.25 2.66 -7.90
CA VAL A 65 7.27 2.70 -9.36
C VAL A 65 8.65 2.26 -9.82
N TRP A 66 8.68 1.38 -10.80
CA TRP A 66 9.88 0.98 -11.54
C TRP A 66 9.76 1.46 -12.96
N TYR A 67 10.89 1.77 -13.55
CA TYR A 67 11.00 2.21 -14.93
C TYR A 67 11.96 1.30 -15.69
N TYR A 68 11.80 1.25 -17.00
CA TYR A 68 12.81 0.76 -17.93
C TYR A 68 13.88 1.84 -18.15
N GLU A 69 15.01 1.45 -18.73
CA GLU A 69 16.09 2.38 -19.10
C GLU A 69 15.70 3.42 -20.16
N ASN A 70 14.56 3.24 -20.84
CA ASN A 70 13.99 4.22 -21.76
C ASN A 70 13.06 5.22 -21.06
N GLY A 71 12.93 5.15 -19.72
CA GLY A 71 12.09 6.03 -18.92
C GLY A 71 10.61 5.61 -18.85
N ASN A 72 10.18 4.61 -19.63
CA ASN A 72 8.81 4.11 -19.54
C ASN A 72 8.59 3.32 -18.26
N LYS A 73 7.37 3.36 -17.72
CA LYS A 73 7.02 2.55 -16.54
C LYS A 73 7.19 1.08 -16.86
N LYS A 74 7.74 0.34 -15.90
CA LYS A 74 7.91 -1.11 -15.93
C LYS A 74 6.88 -1.80 -15.04
N MET A 75 6.74 -1.33 -13.81
CA MET A 75 5.70 -1.79 -12.90
C MET A 75 5.42 -0.75 -11.82
N GLU A 76 4.23 -0.76 -11.26
CA GLU A 76 3.82 0.12 -10.18
C GLU A 76 2.78 -0.57 -9.31
N GLY A 77 2.80 -0.25 -8.02
CA GLY A 77 1.86 -0.78 -7.05
C GLY A 77 2.21 -0.31 -5.65
N ASN A 78 1.47 -0.79 -4.65
CA ASN A 78 1.73 -0.41 -3.26
C ASN A 78 2.37 -1.56 -2.48
N PHE A 79 3.19 -1.17 -1.51
CA PHE A 79 3.65 -2.06 -0.43
C PHE A 79 3.03 -1.65 0.89
N LEU A 80 2.75 -2.67 1.70
CA LEU A 80 2.42 -2.53 3.10
C LEU A 80 3.36 -3.43 3.89
N ASN A 81 4.18 -2.84 4.77
CA ASN A 81 5.15 -3.58 5.59
C ASN A 81 6.08 -4.49 4.77
N GLY A 82 6.54 -4.01 3.61
CA GLY A 82 7.45 -4.75 2.73
C GLY A 82 6.79 -5.76 1.81
N LYS A 83 5.47 -5.94 1.87
CA LYS A 83 4.72 -6.87 1.01
C LYS A 83 3.83 -6.14 0.02
N ARG A 84 3.68 -6.66 -1.19
CA ARG A 84 2.77 -6.13 -2.20
C ARG A 84 1.33 -6.16 -1.66
N HIS A 85 0.64 -5.04 -1.86
CA HIS A 85 -0.74 -4.84 -1.42
C HIS A 85 -1.51 -3.97 -2.42
N GLY A 86 -2.77 -4.33 -2.68
CA GLY A 86 -3.64 -3.65 -3.62
C GLY A 86 -3.30 -3.95 -5.08
N VAL A 87 -3.74 -3.05 -5.97
CA VAL A 87 -3.56 -3.22 -7.42
C VAL A 87 -2.10 -2.96 -7.82
N TRP A 88 -1.58 -3.91 -8.59
CA TRP A 88 -0.30 -3.84 -9.25
C TRP A 88 -0.50 -3.86 -10.74
N THR A 89 0.21 -2.98 -11.44
CA THR A 89 0.21 -2.93 -12.90
C THR A 89 1.64 -3.09 -13.40
N THR A 90 1.80 -3.83 -14.49
CA THR A 90 3.06 -3.94 -15.22
C THR A 90 2.85 -3.50 -16.66
N TRP A 91 3.93 -3.08 -17.31
CA TRP A 91 3.89 -2.57 -18.68
C TRP A 91 5.00 -3.19 -19.52
N TYR A 92 4.74 -3.29 -20.82
CA TYR A 92 5.75 -3.52 -21.85
C TYR A 92 6.69 -2.31 -21.94
N ALA A 93 7.88 -2.51 -22.53
CA ALA A 93 8.85 -1.43 -22.72
C ALA A 93 8.32 -0.29 -23.60
N ASN A 94 7.30 -0.55 -24.43
CA ASN A 94 6.60 0.44 -25.26
C ASN A 94 5.55 1.27 -24.47
N GLY A 95 5.37 1.01 -23.17
CA GLY A 95 4.45 1.74 -22.29
C GLY A 95 3.02 1.20 -22.28
N LYS A 96 2.69 0.15 -23.04
CA LYS A 96 1.38 -0.52 -23.01
C LYS A 96 1.26 -1.44 -21.81
N LYS A 97 0.05 -1.61 -21.28
CA LYS A 97 -0.19 -2.49 -20.12
C LYS A 97 0.12 -3.93 -20.50
N LEU A 98 0.79 -4.64 -19.60
CA LEU A 98 1.10 -6.07 -19.73
C LEU A 98 0.24 -6.89 -18.77
N THR A 99 0.20 -6.52 -17.49
CA THR A 99 -0.68 -7.17 -16.50
C THR A 99 -1.25 -6.18 -15.51
N VAL A 100 -2.43 -6.49 -14.99
CA VAL A 100 -3.05 -5.84 -13.84
C VAL A 100 -3.51 -6.93 -12.88
N GLY A 101 -3.12 -6.87 -11.61
CA GLY A 101 -3.52 -7.86 -10.61
C GLY A 101 -3.64 -7.27 -9.21
N ASN A 102 -4.56 -7.78 -8.40
CA ASN A 102 -4.69 -7.37 -7.00
C ASN A 102 -3.91 -8.30 -6.07
N TYR A 103 -3.10 -7.72 -5.19
CA TYR A 103 -2.26 -8.47 -4.27
C TYR A 103 -2.64 -8.20 -2.81
N GLU A 104 -2.52 -9.22 -1.98
CA GLU A 104 -2.65 -9.14 -0.54
C GLU A 104 -1.50 -9.94 0.10
N ASN A 105 -0.61 -9.24 0.80
CA ASN A 105 0.56 -9.86 1.44
C ASN A 105 1.42 -10.70 0.48
N ASP A 106 1.74 -10.12 -0.68
CA ASP A 106 2.46 -10.74 -1.81
C ASP A 106 1.72 -11.80 -2.62
N ARG A 107 0.52 -12.20 -2.19
CA ARG A 107 -0.31 -13.20 -2.87
C ARG A 107 -1.33 -12.53 -3.78
N LEU A 108 -1.52 -13.08 -4.97
CA LEU A 108 -2.57 -12.68 -5.89
C LEU A 108 -3.93 -13.06 -5.29
N ASN A 109 -4.79 -12.06 -5.11
CA ASN A 109 -6.07 -12.20 -4.43
C ASN A 109 -7.06 -11.21 -5.06
N GLY A 110 -7.85 -11.69 -6.00
CA GLY A 110 -8.75 -10.91 -6.84
C GLY A 110 -8.45 -11.10 -8.33
N LEU A 111 -8.98 -10.19 -9.14
CA LEU A 111 -8.89 -10.25 -10.59
C LEU A 111 -7.44 -10.03 -11.06
N PHE A 112 -6.98 -10.91 -11.93
CA PHE A 112 -5.77 -10.76 -12.71
C PHE A 112 -6.15 -10.71 -14.18
N THR A 113 -5.61 -9.72 -14.88
CA THR A 113 -5.81 -9.52 -16.32
C THR A 113 -4.45 -9.38 -16.99
N LYS A 114 -4.24 -10.11 -18.08
CA LYS A 114 -3.08 -10.01 -18.96
C LYS A 114 -3.50 -9.47 -20.31
N TYR A 115 -2.68 -8.58 -20.83
CA TYR A 115 -2.87 -7.95 -22.13
C TYR A 115 -1.73 -8.31 -23.06
N ASP A 116 -2.01 -8.38 -24.36
CA ASP A 116 -0.97 -8.41 -25.38
C ASP A 116 -0.44 -6.99 -25.71
N GLU A 117 0.49 -6.89 -26.67
CA GLU A 117 1.03 -5.61 -27.12
C GLU A 117 0.04 -4.74 -27.92
N HIS A 118 -1.16 -5.24 -28.22
CA HIS A 118 -2.25 -4.50 -28.84
C HIS A 118 -3.33 -4.10 -27.82
N GLU A 119 -3.05 -4.25 -26.52
CA GLU A 119 -3.96 -3.95 -25.40
C GLU A 119 -5.22 -4.84 -25.38
N ILE A 120 -5.16 -5.98 -26.08
CA ILE A 120 -6.22 -6.99 -26.08
C ILE A 120 -6.04 -7.88 -24.86
N VAL A 121 -7.14 -8.13 -24.14
CA VAL A 121 -7.16 -9.07 -23.01
C VAL A 121 -6.99 -10.49 -23.55
N ILE A 122 -5.90 -11.14 -23.17
CA ILE A 122 -5.59 -12.53 -23.58
C ILE A 122 -5.78 -13.53 -22.44
N GLU A 123 -5.87 -13.05 -21.20
CA GLU A 123 -6.11 -13.89 -20.03
C GLU A 123 -6.78 -13.05 -18.95
N GLN A 124 -7.83 -13.60 -18.34
CA GLN A 124 -8.47 -12.99 -17.18
C GLN A 124 -8.92 -14.09 -16.23
N ILE A 125 -8.37 -14.08 -15.01
CA ILE A 125 -8.58 -15.12 -14.01
C ILE A 125 -8.74 -14.46 -12.64
N ASN A 126 -9.71 -14.92 -11.86
CA ASN A 126 -9.85 -14.50 -10.47
C ASN A 126 -9.04 -15.42 -9.57
N TYR A 127 -8.27 -14.88 -8.62
CA TYR A 127 -7.43 -15.66 -7.71
C TYR A 127 -7.86 -15.52 -6.26
N LYS A 128 -7.70 -16.59 -5.48
CA LYS A 128 -7.74 -16.55 -4.01
C LYS A 128 -6.45 -17.13 -3.46
N ASN A 129 -5.64 -16.31 -2.81
CA ASN A 129 -4.37 -16.74 -2.22
C ASN A 129 -3.48 -17.50 -3.23
N ASP A 130 -3.26 -16.91 -4.40
CA ASP A 130 -2.52 -17.50 -5.54
C ASP A 130 -3.18 -18.71 -6.22
N VAL A 131 -4.36 -19.15 -5.79
CA VAL A 131 -5.11 -20.24 -6.44
C VAL A 131 -6.14 -19.67 -7.42
N PRO A 132 -6.13 -20.07 -8.71
CA PRO A 132 -7.11 -19.61 -9.68
C PRO A 132 -8.49 -20.19 -9.38
N ILE A 133 -9.46 -19.31 -9.18
CA ILE A 133 -10.88 -19.63 -9.03
C ILE A 133 -11.47 -19.72 -10.44
N HIS A 134 -11.54 -20.94 -10.97
CA HIS A 134 -12.32 -21.21 -12.16
C HIS A 134 -13.80 -21.16 -11.74
N SER A 135 -14.58 -20.20 -12.24
CA SER A 135 -16.02 -20.26 -12.08
C SER A 135 -16.50 -21.53 -12.77
N LYS A 136 -16.92 -22.53 -11.99
CA LYS A 136 -17.55 -23.77 -12.47
C LYS A 136 -18.57 -23.40 -13.55
N SER A 137 -18.42 -23.94 -14.77
CA SER A 137 -19.40 -23.75 -15.84
C SER A 137 -20.80 -24.13 -15.33
N LEU A 138 -21.77 -23.24 -15.52
CA LEU A 138 -23.19 -23.59 -15.49
C LEU A 138 -23.47 -24.48 -16.71
N ASN A 139 -23.19 -25.78 -16.64
CA ASN A 139 -23.70 -26.78 -17.60
C ASN A 139 -23.67 -28.24 -17.12
N ASP A 140 -23.60 -28.48 -15.80
CA ASP A 140 -23.77 -29.84 -15.23
C ASP A 140 -25.24 -30.11 -14.84
N SER A 141 -26.17 -29.95 -15.80
CA SER A 141 -27.52 -30.50 -15.67
C SER A 141 -28.08 -30.92 -17.03
N ASN A 142 -27.38 -31.83 -17.71
CA ASN A 142 -27.93 -32.64 -18.79
C ASN A 142 -27.46 -34.09 -18.63
N THR A 143 -28.01 -34.75 -17.60
CA THR A 143 -28.14 -36.20 -17.44
C THR A 143 -29.32 -36.34 -16.47
N THR A 144 -30.48 -36.87 -16.83
CA THR A 144 -30.73 -38.19 -17.41
C THR A 144 -32.07 -38.19 -18.17
N ASN A 145 -32.07 -38.69 -19.40
CA ASN A 145 -33.29 -39.20 -20.02
C ASN A 145 -33.16 -40.73 -20.09
N PRO A 146 -33.95 -41.52 -19.35
CA PRO A 146 -34.11 -42.93 -19.67
C PRO A 146 -35.34 -43.14 -20.55
N LEU A 147 -35.08 -43.87 -21.63
CA LEU A 147 -35.91 -44.56 -22.61
C LEU A 147 -37.42 -44.67 -22.33
#